data_AF-A0A060YUQ0-F1
#
_entry.id   AF-A0A060YUQ0-F1
#
_cell.length_a   1.000
_cell.length_b   1.000
_cell.length_c   1.000
_cell.angle_alpha   90.00
_cell.angle_beta   90.00
_cell.angle_gamma   90.00
#
_symmetry.space_group_name_H-M   'P 1'
#
loop_
_entity.id
_entity.type
_entity.pdbx_description
1 polymer ?
#
loop_
_entity_poly.entity_id
_entity_poly.type
_entity_poly.pdbx_seq_one_letter_code
_entity_poly.pdbx_strand_id
1 'polypeptide(L)'
;MVHCADLSNPTKSLDLYRQWTDRIMNEFSHQGDREREKGMEISPMCDKHTASVEKSQVGFIDYIVHPLWETWADLVHPDAQDILDTLEDNRNWYQSMIPQRPSPPFCTGDGEGDGEGGHRFQFELTLDDEQDGEMGVEEGERGTEEGWSPVDQGGV
;
A
#
# COMPACT_ATOMS: atom_id res chain seq x y z
N MET A 1 -11.60 -16.10 8.24
CA MET A 1 -11.73 -17.26 7.34
C MET A 1 -11.70 -16.88 5.86
N VAL A 2 -12.72 -16.23 5.29
CA VAL A 2 -12.73 -15.91 3.83
C VAL A 2 -11.56 -14.99 3.43
N HIS A 3 -11.25 -13.98 4.25
CA HIS A 3 -10.11 -13.10 3.98
C HIS A 3 -8.77 -13.84 4.01
N CYS A 4 -8.57 -14.79 4.94
CA CYS A 4 -7.40 -15.66 4.96
C CYS A 4 -7.32 -16.50 3.68
N ALA A 5 -8.46 -16.99 3.17
CA ALA A 5 -8.49 -17.77 1.93
C ALA A 5 -8.07 -16.94 0.70
N ASP A 6 -8.52 -15.68 0.63
CA ASP A 6 -8.15 -14.73 -0.43
C ASP A 6 -6.64 -14.42 -0.41
N LEU A 7 -6.07 -14.30 0.79
CA LEU A 7 -4.64 -14.07 1.01
C LEU A 7 -3.84 -15.35 1.30
N SER A 8 -4.29 -16.50 0.79
CA SER A 8 -3.67 -17.80 1.05
C SER A 8 -2.55 -18.18 0.06
N ASN A 9 -2.32 -17.40 -1.00
CA ASN A 9 -1.35 -17.77 -2.04
C ASN A 9 0.06 -18.01 -1.46
N PRO A 10 0.59 -17.16 -0.57
CA PRO A 10 1.93 -17.35 0.00
C PRO A 10 2.06 -18.54 0.95
N THR A 11 0.95 -19.17 1.35
CA THR A 11 0.95 -20.32 2.26
C THR A 11 0.83 -21.66 1.53
N LYS A 12 0.77 -21.66 0.19
CA LYS A 12 0.76 -22.89 -0.61
C LYS A 12 2.17 -23.35 -0.94
N SER A 13 2.31 -24.56 -1.46
CA SER A 13 3.58 -25.04 -2.02
C SER A 13 4.18 -24.01 -2.98
N LEU A 14 5.50 -23.82 -2.91
CA LEU A 14 6.22 -22.80 -3.67
C LEU A 14 5.87 -22.77 -5.17
N ASP A 15 5.73 -23.93 -5.81
CA ASP A 15 5.37 -24.02 -7.25
C ASP A 15 4.01 -23.40 -7.58
N LEU A 16 3.05 -23.51 -6.67
CA LEU A 16 1.74 -22.86 -6.82
C LEU A 16 1.83 -21.38 -6.51
N TYR A 17 2.52 -21.02 -5.42
CA TYR A 17 2.68 -19.63 -5.03
C TYR A 17 3.33 -18.82 -6.16
N ARG A 18 4.39 -19.32 -6.77
CA ARG A 18 5.06 -18.68 -7.91
C ARG A 18 4.13 -18.44 -9.09
N GLN A 19 3.27 -19.40 -9.43
CA GLN A 19 2.28 -19.21 -10.51
C GLN A 19 1.29 -18.08 -10.18
N TRP A 20 0.91 -17.92 -8.92
CA TRP A 20 0.06 -16.81 -8.49
C TRP A 20 0.81 -15.48 -8.52
N THR A 21 2.06 -15.45 -8.06
CA THR A 21 2.92 -14.27 -8.15
C THR A 21 3.10 -13.82 -9.61
N ASP A 22 3.38 -14.75 -10.53
CA ASP A 22 3.54 -14.43 -11.95
C ASP A 22 2.24 -13.84 -12.54
N ARG A 23 1.08 -14.38 -12.18
CA ARG A 23 -0.23 -13.88 -12.64
C ARG A 23 -0.51 -12.47 -12.15
N ILE A 24 -0.32 -12.19 -10.85
CA ILE A 24 -0.62 -10.86 -10.30
C ILE A 24 0.39 -9.82 -10.80
N MET A 25 1.65 -10.17 -10.96
CA MET A 25 2.65 -9.26 -11.52
C MET A 25 2.38 -8.94 -12.99
N ASN A 26 1.88 -9.91 -13.76
CA ASN A 26 1.43 -9.67 -15.13
C ASN A 26 0.22 -8.74 -15.18
N GLU A 27 -0.74 -8.91 -14.28
CA GLU A 27 -1.90 -8.02 -14.16
C GLU A 27 -1.49 -6.58 -13.82
N PHE A 28 -0.64 -6.40 -12.82
CA PHE A 28 -0.10 -5.08 -12.44
C PHE A 28 0.69 -4.43 -13.57
N SER A 29 1.48 -5.21 -14.31
CA SER A 29 2.21 -4.68 -15.48
C SER A 29 1.27 -4.19 -16.58
N HIS A 30 0.19 -4.92 -16.86
CA HIS A 30 -0.82 -4.47 -17.81
C HIS A 30 -1.57 -3.22 -17.33
N GLN A 31 -1.82 -3.11 -16.03
CA GLN A 31 -2.40 -1.90 -15.47
C GLN A 31 -1.47 -0.70 -15.66
N GLY A 32 -0.19 -0.83 -15.31
CA GLY A 32 0.79 0.26 -15.45
C GLY A 32 1.03 0.67 -16.91
N ASP A 33 1.00 -0.27 -17.85
CA ASP A 33 1.07 0.05 -19.28
C ASP A 33 -0.16 0.89 -19.72
N ARG A 34 -1.36 0.57 -19.23
CA ARG A 34 -2.58 1.34 -19.54
C ARG A 34 -2.60 2.73 -18.88
N GLU A 35 -2.07 2.84 -17.66
CA GLU A 35 -1.90 4.13 -16.96
C GLU A 35 -0.93 5.03 -17.74
N ARG A 36 0.20 4.47 -18.16
CA ARG A 36 1.20 5.15 -19.00
C ARG A 36 0.61 5.63 -20.33
N GLU A 37 -0.14 4.78 -21.03
CA GLU A 37 -0.80 5.14 -22.30
C GLU A 37 -1.77 6.30 -22.16
N LYS A 38 -2.44 6.39 -21.00
CA LYS A 38 -3.38 7.47 -20.68
C LYS A 38 -2.72 8.73 -20.13
N GLY A 39 -1.40 8.73 -19.95
CA GLY A 39 -0.67 9.84 -19.31
C GLY A 39 -1.02 10.02 -17.84
N MET A 40 -1.44 8.95 -17.16
CA MET A 40 -1.70 8.93 -15.72
C MET A 40 -0.43 8.58 -14.96
N GLU A 41 -0.37 8.95 -13.68
CA GLU A 41 0.64 8.41 -12.78
C GLU A 41 0.49 6.88 -12.69
N ILE A 42 1.62 6.17 -12.74
CA ILE A 42 1.62 4.70 -12.67
C ILE A 42 1.48 4.30 -11.21
N SER A 43 0.49 3.46 -10.94
CA SER A 43 0.21 2.96 -9.60
C SER A 43 1.44 2.23 -9.02
N PRO A 44 1.62 2.26 -7.68
CA PRO A 44 2.65 1.47 -7.02
C PRO A 44 2.64 0.01 -7.50
N MET A 45 3.81 -0.61 -7.62
CA MET A 45 3.99 -1.99 -8.10
C MET A 45 3.60 -2.27 -9.56
N CYS A 46 2.99 -1.31 -10.27
CA CYS A 46 2.52 -1.49 -11.65
C CYS A 46 3.57 -1.11 -12.70
N ASP A 47 4.70 -0.51 -12.31
CA ASP A 47 5.80 -0.25 -13.23
C ASP A 47 6.81 -1.40 -13.31
N LYS A 48 6.76 -2.13 -14.42
CA LYS A 48 7.66 -3.26 -14.73
C LYS A 48 9.15 -2.90 -14.78
N HIS A 49 9.51 -1.62 -14.89
CA HIS A 49 10.91 -1.18 -14.96
C HIS A 49 11.54 -0.93 -13.60
N THR A 50 10.73 -0.73 -12.56
CA THR A 50 11.20 -0.37 -11.22
C THR A 50 10.79 -1.40 -10.17
N ALA A 51 9.76 -2.20 -10.43
CA ALA A 51 9.28 -3.23 -9.50
C ALA A 51 10.32 -4.36 -9.30
N SER A 52 10.66 -4.63 -8.04
CA SER A 52 11.39 -5.84 -7.64
C SER A 52 10.39 -6.82 -7.04
N VAL A 53 10.03 -7.84 -7.83
CA VAL A 53 9.03 -8.85 -7.44
C VAL A 53 9.38 -9.47 -6.09
N GLU A 54 10.63 -9.88 -5.92
CA GLU A 54 11.11 -10.60 -4.74
C GLU A 54 10.99 -9.75 -3.48
N LYS A 55 11.45 -8.49 -3.53
CA LYS A 55 11.34 -7.56 -2.39
C LYS A 55 9.88 -7.31 -2.03
N SER A 56 9.02 -7.17 -3.03
CA SER A 56 7.61 -6.91 -2.80
C SER A 56 6.87 -8.12 -2.26
N GLN A 57 7.21 -9.34 -2.67
CA GLN A 57 6.66 -10.55 -2.04
C GLN A 57 7.10 -10.68 -0.57
N VAL A 58 8.37 -10.41 -0.26
CA VAL A 58 8.84 -10.41 1.15
C VAL A 58 8.09 -9.37 1.97
N GLY A 59 8.01 -8.12 1.49
CA GLY A 59 7.30 -7.05 2.18
C GLY A 59 5.81 -7.36 2.35
N PHE A 60 5.17 -7.91 1.32
CA PHE A 60 3.76 -8.31 1.41
C PHE A 60 3.54 -9.40 2.47
N ILE A 61 4.46 -10.37 2.56
CA ILE A 61 4.40 -11.39 3.61
C ILE A 61 4.58 -10.75 4.99
N ASP A 62 5.60 -9.91 5.17
CA ASP A 62 5.93 -9.31 6.47
C ASP A 62 4.83 -8.41 7.03
N TYR A 63 4.25 -7.58 6.17
CA TYR A 63 3.36 -6.52 6.63
C TYR A 63 1.89 -6.90 6.59
N ILE A 64 1.49 -7.88 5.76
CA ILE A 64 0.08 -8.20 5.53
C ILE A 64 -0.21 -9.66 5.84
N VAL A 65 0.47 -10.59 5.17
CA VAL A 65 0.08 -12.01 5.17
C VAL A 65 0.48 -12.71 6.47
N HIS A 66 1.71 -12.49 6.94
CA HIS A 66 2.20 -13.11 8.17
C HIS A 66 1.39 -12.65 9.40
N PRO A 67 1.18 -11.34 9.67
CA PRO A 67 0.36 -10.93 10.81
C PRO A 67 -1.08 -11.48 10.77
N LEU A 68 -1.66 -11.60 9.58
CA LEU A 68 -2.99 -12.19 9.38
C LEU A 68 -3.00 -13.68 9.71
N TRP A 69 -2.04 -14.45 9.18
CA TRP A 69 -1.99 -15.90 9.36
C TRP A 69 -1.54 -16.31 10.76
N GLU A 70 -0.67 -15.52 11.39
CA GLU A 70 -0.26 -15.70 12.79
C GLU A 70 -1.47 -15.58 13.73
N THR A 71 -2.24 -14.48 13.61
CA THR A 71 -3.47 -14.28 14.38
C THR A 71 -4.50 -15.38 14.12
N TRP A 72 -4.59 -15.86 12.87
CA TRP A 72 -5.47 -16.98 12.53
C TRP A 72 -5.00 -18.29 13.16
N ALA A 73 -3.70 -18.58 13.13
CA ALA A 73 -3.15 -19.80 13.70
C ALA A 73 -3.31 -19.87 15.22
N ASP A 74 -3.17 -18.74 15.92
CA ASP A 74 -3.48 -18.64 17.35
C ASP A 74 -4.93 -19.04 17.66
N LEU A 75 -5.88 -18.61 16.82
CA LEU A 75 -7.30 -18.90 16.99
C LEU A 75 -7.64 -20.38 16.82
N VAL A 76 -6.97 -21.07 15.90
CA VAL A 76 -7.26 -22.47 15.55
C VAL A 76 -6.15 -23.43 16.00
N HIS A 77 -5.31 -23.00 16.95
CA HIS A 77 -4.15 -23.78 17.37
C HIS A 77 -4.55 -25.19 17.82
N PRO A 78 -3.86 -26.25 17.34
CA PRO A 78 -2.61 -26.24 16.54
C PRO A 78 -2.80 -26.38 15.02
N ASP A 79 -4.04 -26.29 14.50
CA ASP A 79 -4.40 -26.80 13.18
C ASP A 79 -3.73 -26.09 11.99
N ALA A 80 -3.23 -24.86 12.18
CA ALA A 80 -2.64 -24.04 11.12
C ALA A 80 -1.11 -23.95 11.17
N GLN A 81 -0.43 -24.73 12.02
CA GLN A 81 1.03 -24.64 12.16
C GLN A 81 1.76 -24.93 10.85
N ASP A 82 1.40 -26.01 10.14
CA ASP A 82 2.02 -26.37 8.86
C ASP A 82 1.87 -25.26 7.79
N ILE A 83 0.80 -24.46 7.89
CA ILE A 83 0.52 -23.33 6.99
C ILE A 83 1.49 -22.18 7.27
N LEU A 84 1.76 -21.89 8.55
CA LEU A 84 2.75 -20.89 8.95
C LEU A 84 4.17 -21.30 8.56
N ASP A 85 4.53 -22.56 8.81
CA ASP A 85 5.85 -23.08 8.45
C ASP A 85 6.09 -22.94 6.93
N THR A 86 5.09 -23.28 6.11
CA THR A 86 5.16 -23.10 4.65
C THR A 86 5.28 -21.63 4.24
N LEU A 87 4.58 -20.73 4.95
CA LEU A 87 4.65 -19.28 4.69
C LEU A 87 6.07 -18.75 4.95
N GLU A 88 6.69 -19.15 6.05
CA GLU A 88 8.05 -18.77 6.41
C GLU A 88 9.07 -19.30 5.39
N ASP A 89 8.94 -20.56 4.97
CA ASP A 89 9.81 -21.15 3.94
C ASP A 89 9.73 -20.38 2.62
N ASN A 90 8.51 -20.08 2.16
CA ASN A 90 8.28 -19.32 0.93
C ASN A 90 8.84 -17.90 1.02
N ARG A 91 8.67 -17.23 2.17
CA ARG A 91 9.24 -15.91 2.43
C ARG A 91 10.76 -15.94 2.35
N ASN A 92 11.39 -16.91 3.00
CA ASN A 92 12.84 -17.07 3.01
C ASN A 92 13.39 -17.38 1.62
N TRP A 93 12.65 -18.15 0.82
CA TRP A 93 12.99 -18.40 -0.58
C TRP A 93 13.02 -17.10 -1.39
N TYR A 94 11.98 -16.27 -1.33
CA TYR A 94 11.97 -14.96 -2.01
C TYR A 94 13.07 -14.03 -1.50
N GLN A 95 13.32 -14.01 -0.19
CA GLN A 95 14.41 -13.23 0.41
C GLN A 95 15.77 -13.65 -0.17
N SER A 96 16.00 -14.96 -0.37
CA SER A 96 17.25 -15.49 -0.92
C SER A 96 17.50 -15.11 -2.38
N MET A 97 16.44 -14.78 -3.13
CA MET A 97 16.54 -14.34 -4.52
C MET A 97 16.89 -12.87 -4.68
N ILE A 98 16.76 -12.06 -3.62
CA ILE A 98 17.07 -10.63 -3.68
C ILE A 98 18.59 -10.48 -3.87
N PRO A 99 19.05 -9.83 -4.97
CA PRO A 99 20.47 -9.65 -5.19
C PRO A 99 21.12 -8.83 -4.07
N GLN A 100 22.12 -9.41 -3.41
CA GLN A 100 22.95 -8.68 -2.46
C GLN A 100 23.81 -7.69 -3.24
N ARG A 101 23.62 -6.39 -3.02
CA ARG A 101 24.57 -5.40 -3.52
C ARG A 101 25.92 -5.67 -2.84
N PRO A 102 27.04 -5.81 -3.58
CA PRO A 102 28.33 -5.93 -2.93
C PRO A 102 28.57 -4.69 -2.07
N SER A 103 28.89 -4.90 -0.80
CA SER A 103 29.27 -3.81 0.10
C SER A 103 30.42 -3.04 -0.54
N PRO A 104 30.36 -1.69 -0.59
CA PRO A 104 31.52 -0.92 -1.01
C PRO A 104 32.71 -1.29 -0.10
N PRO A 105 33.93 -1.39 -0.63
CA PRO A 105 35.09 -1.64 0.21
C PRO A 105 35.14 -0.56 1.30
N PHE A 106 35.33 -0.99 2.55
CA PHE A 106 35.52 -0.10 3.69
C PHE A 106 36.71 0.83 3.39
N CYS A 107 36.44 2.07 3.02
CA CYS A 107 37.42 3.12 3.11
C CYS A 107 37.56 3.43 4.60
N THR A 108 38.62 2.94 5.24
CA THR A 108 39.06 3.43 6.55
C THR A 108 39.48 4.89 6.37
N GLY A 109 38.54 5.79 6.62
CA GLY A 109 38.76 7.22 6.74
C GLY A 109 38.22 7.64 8.10
N ASP A 110 39.14 8.00 9.00
CA ASP A 110 38.85 8.58 10.29
C ASP A 110 37.96 9.83 10.13
N GLY A 111 36.87 9.91 10.89
CA GLY A 111 36.01 11.09 10.93
C GLY A 111 34.70 10.87 11.67
N GLU A 112 34.58 11.52 12.83
CA GLU A 112 33.37 11.64 13.66
C GLU A 112 32.14 12.09 12.83
N GLY A 113 30.97 11.51 13.13
CA GLY A 113 29.70 11.91 12.52
C GLY A 113 28.52 11.15 13.09
N ASP A 114 27.84 11.79 14.03
CA ASP A 114 26.53 11.46 14.60
C ASP A 114 25.46 11.18 13.51
N GLY A 115 24.53 10.26 13.76
CA GLY A 115 23.51 9.92 12.77
C GLY A 115 22.48 8.88 13.23
N GLU A 116 21.36 9.40 13.74
CA GLU A 116 20.08 8.72 13.97
C GLU A 116 19.55 7.91 12.77
N GLY A 117 18.64 7.00 13.09
CA GLY A 117 17.50 6.73 12.21
C GLY A 117 17.42 5.30 11.71
N GLY A 118 16.81 4.42 12.51
CA GLY A 118 16.26 3.17 11.99
C GLY A 118 15.28 3.48 10.85
N HIS A 119 15.57 2.95 9.66
CA HIS A 119 14.69 3.06 8.50
C HIS A 119 13.38 2.31 8.78
N ARG A 120 12.43 3.01 9.36
CA ARG A 120 11.02 2.63 9.43
C ARG A 120 10.52 2.63 7.97
N PHE A 121 10.08 1.47 7.48
CA PHE A 121 9.52 1.30 6.14
C PHE A 121 8.42 2.36 5.88
N GLN A 122 8.54 3.07 4.77
CA GLN A 122 7.59 4.09 4.32
C GLN A 122 6.68 3.47 3.27
N PHE A 123 5.50 3.02 3.72
CA PHE A 123 4.35 2.83 2.85
C PHE A 123 3.67 4.19 2.73
N GLU A 124 4.04 4.97 1.72
CA GLU A 124 3.39 6.25 1.46
C GLU A 124 2.09 5.99 0.71
N LEU A 125 1.03 5.74 1.47
CA LEU A 125 -0.32 6.05 1.02
C LEU A 125 -0.38 7.58 0.90
N THR A 126 -0.23 8.10 -0.31
CA THR A 126 -0.68 9.46 -0.63
C THR A 126 -2.20 9.46 -0.50
N LEU A 127 -2.68 9.71 0.72
CA LEU A 127 -4.00 10.26 0.92
C LEU A 127 -3.92 11.67 0.34
N ASP A 128 -4.43 11.85 -0.88
CA ASP A 128 -4.66 13.17 -1.45
C ASP A 128 -5.64 13.91 -0.52
N ASP A 129 -5.10 14.70 0.40
CA ASP A 129 -5.83 15.68 1.17
C ASP A 129 -6.46 16.69 0.19
N GLU A 130 -7.76 16.87 0.35
CA GLU A 130 -8.55 17.86 -0.37
C GLU A 130 -7.94 19.26 -0.22
N GLN A 131 -7.48 19.83 -1.34
CA GLN A 131 -7.41 21.27 -1.49
C GLN A 131 -7.41 21.64 -2.97
N ASP A 132 -8.47 22.31 -3.41
CA ASP A 132 -8.35 23.69 -3.86
C ASP A 132 -9.70 24.26 -4.30
N GLY A 133 -9.96 25.51 -3.92
CA GLY A 133 -11.04 26.28 -4.51
C GLY A 133 -11.52 27.44 -3.65
N GLU A 134 -10.65 28.41 -3.35
CA GLU A 134 -11.09 29.77 -3.04
C GLU A 134 -12.05 30.26 -4.13
N MET A 135 -13.35 30.38 -3.84
CA MET A 135 -14.25 31.15 -4.70
C MET A 135 -14.19 32.62 -4.29
N GLY A 136 -13.57 33.42 -5.15
CA GLY A 136 -13.65 34.87 -5.13
C GLY A 136 -15.10 35.35 -5.22
N VAL A 137 -15.44 36.30 -4.35
CA VAL A 137 -16.74 36.96 -4.34
C VAL A 137 -16.68 38.10 -5.36
N GLU A 138 -17.37 37.95 -6.49
CA GLU A 138 -17.68 39.08 -7.38
C GLU A 138 -18.94 39.81 -6.88
N GLU A 139 -18.84 41.15 -6.86
CA GLU A 139 -19.90 42.08 -6.49
C GLU A 139 -21.05 42.10 -7.50
N GLY A 140 -22.28 42.22 -6.98
CA GLY A 140 -23.40 42.68 -7.78
C GLY A 140 -24.75 42.41 -7.11
N GLU A 141 -25.24 43.34 -6.30
CA GLU A 141 -26.57 43.95 -6.49
C GLU A 141 -26.86 45.01 -5.42
N ARG A 142 -27.23 46.18 -5.91
CA ARG A 142 -27.58 47.39 -5.16
C ARG A 142 -29.10 47.44 -5.11
N GLY A 143 -29.71 47.35 -3.92
CA GLY A 143 -31.17 47.34 -3.79
C GLY A 143 -31.68 47.56 -2.37
N THR A 144 -31.58 48.80 -1.91
CA THR A 144 -32.45 49.57 -0.98
C THR A 144 -33.14 48.90 0.22
N GLU A 145 -32.97 49.61 1.33
CA GLU A 145 -33.46 49.47 2.69
C GLU A 145 -35.00 49.47 2.90
N GLU A 146 -35.36 49.08 4.13
CA GLU A 146 -36.51 49.51 4.96
C GLU A 146 -37.74 48.59 5.09
N GLY A 147 -38.09 48.28 6.35
CA GLY A 147 -39.49 48.35 6.79
C GLY A 147 -40.14 47.15 7.51
N TRP A 148 -39.94 47.08 8.83
CA TRP A 148 -40.97 46.90 9.88
C TRP A 148 -41.98 45.70 9.92
N SER A 149 -41.74 44.85 10.93
CA SER A 149 -42.61 44.18 11.94
C SER A 149 -43.77 43.19 11.62
N PRO A 150 -44.05 42.25 12.56
CA PRO A 150 -45.04 41.17 12.43
C PRO A 150 -46.32 41.41 13.25
N VAL A 151 -47.52 41.07 12.72
CA VAL A 151 -48.75 40.79 13.51
C VAL A 151 -49.72 39.87 12.75
N ASP A 152 -49.95 38.69 13.34
CA ASP A 152 -51.22 38.01 13.69
C ASP A 152 -52.56 38.23 12.94
N GLN A 153 -53.36 37.13 12.91
CA GLN A 153 -54.84 37.00 12.79
C GLN A 153 -55.50 36.70 11.42
N GLY A 154 -56.03 35.46 11.31
CA GLY A 154 -57.49 35.23 11.32
C GLY A 154 -58.23 34.95 10.00
N GLY A 155 -58.94 33.81 9.96
CA GLY A 155 -60.13 33.51 9.12
C GLY A 155 -59.84 33.25 7.64
N VAL A 156 -60.44 32.27 6.95
CA VAL A 156 -61.76 31.63 7.09
C VAL A 156 -61.64 30.17 6.67
#